data_AF-A0A4Y2GJG0-F1
#
_entry.id   AF-A0A4Y2GJG0-F1
#
_cell.length_a   1.000
_cell.length_b   1.000
_cell.length_c   1.000
_cell.angle_alpha   90.00
_cell.angle_beta   90.00
_cell.angle_gamma   90.00
#
_symmetry.space_group_name_H-M   'P 1'
#
loop_
_entity.id
_entity.type
_entity.pdbx_description
1 polymer ?
#
loop_
_entity_poly.entity_id
_entity_poly.type
_entity_poly.pdbx_seq_one_letter_code
_entity_poly.pdbx_strand_id
1 'polypeptide(L)'
;MREGVCAKQYPKEFREKTEKNINGYPMYQRNRTESVRVGRHDWDNRWVVPYNPWLSKNFNAPINVEVCASIKSIKYVYKYAYKGHDAASIRFENESALDHDEILSFLDGRHVSAPEVMWRLNEFNLSEKSHTVVRLAVYLPDQQAIVYQDGQEEEGSARVATRQTTLTAWFEMNKNDQDSHNYLYTDIPHYYIF
;
A
#
# COMPACT_ATOMS: atom_id res chain seq x y z
N MET A 1 -23.08 9.39 -13.47
CA MET A 1 -22.43 9.93 -14.68
C MET A 1 -22.03 11.38 -14.40
N ARG A 2 -20.97 11.89 -15.02
CA ARG A 2 -20.63 13.32 -15.00
C ARG A 2 -20.68 13.78 -16.46
N GLU A 3 -21.46 14.81 -16.76
CA GLU A 3 -21.59 15.38 -18.12
C GLU A 3 -21.97 14.33 -19.19
N GLY A 4 -22.85 13.38 -18.85
CA GLY A 4 -23.25 12.31 -19.78
C GLY A 4 -22.19 11.23 -20.01
N VAL A 5 -21.01 11.34 -19.39
CA VAL A 5 -19.94 10.34 -19.47
C VAL A 5 -19.86 9.54 -18.17
N CYS A 6 -19.60 8.24 -18.28
CA CYS A 6 -19.34 7.41 -17.12
C CYS A 6 -18.05 7.87 -16.43
N ALA A 7 -18.11 8.16 -15.13
CA ALA A 7 -16.93 8.59 -14.36
C ALA A 7 -15.82 7.51 -14.31
N LYS A 8 -16.18 6.24 -14.56
CA LYS A 8 -15.25 5.11 -14.68
C LYS A 8 -14.78 4.86 -16.11
N GLN A 9 -15.16 5.74 -17.06
CA GLN A 9 -14.83 5.71 -18.48
C GLN A 9 -15.30 4.43 -19.18
N TYR A 10 -16.54 4.03 -18.92
CA TYR A 10 -17.22 3.01 -19.71
C TYR A 10 -18.03 3.66 -20.84
N PRO A 11 -18.08 3.06 -22.05
CA PRO A 11 -17.44 1.80 -22.44
C PRO A 11 -15.92 1.94 -22.62
N LYS A 12 -15.17 0.89 -22.27
CA LYS A 12 -13.72 0.83 -22.50
C LYS A 12 -13.40 0.49 -23.95
N GLU A 13 -12.23 0.87 -24.44
CA GLU A 13 -11.79 0.52 -25.80
C GLU A 13 -11.50 -0.98 -25.92
N PHE A 14 -11.69 -1.53 -27.13
CA PHE A 14 -11.23 -2.89 -27.45
C PHE A 14 -9.71 -2.93 -27.49
N ARG A 15 -9.14 -4.03 -26.98
CA ARG A 15 -7.69 -4.24 -26.91
C ARG A 15 -7.39 -5.71 -27.11
N GLU A 16 -6.43 -6.02 -27.95
CA GLU A 16 -6.04 -7.42 -28.21
C GLU A 16 -5.21 -8.03 -27.08
N LYS A 17 -4.51 -7.21 -26.28
CA LYS A 17 -3.65 -7.66 -25.19
C LYS A 17 -3.80 -6.77 -23.97
N THR A 18 -3.49 -7.33 -22.80
CA THR A 18 -3.42 -6.57 -21.56
C THR A 18 -2.10 -5.80 -21.48
N GLU A 19 -2.18 -4.49 -21.33
CA GLU A 19 -1.01 -3.60 -21.33
C GLU A 19 -0.92 -2.78 -20.03
N LYS A 20 0.31 -2.37 -19.68
CA LYS A 20 0.53 -1.45 -18.58
C LYS A 20 0.13 -0.03 -19.00
N ASN A 21 -0.61 0.67 -18.17
CA ASN A 21 -0.91 2.09 -18.37
C ASN A 21 0.10 2.96 -17.61
N ILE A 22 0.45 4.10 -18.21
CA ILE A 22 1.24 5.17 -17.60
C ILE A 22 0.59 5.63 -16.28
N ASN A 23 -0.75 5.59 -16.22
CA ASN A 23 -1.52 5.98 -15.04
C ASN A 23 -1.60 4.90 -13.93
N GLY A 24 -0.90 3.78 -14.09
CA GLY A 24 -0.71 2.75 -13.08
C GLY A 24 -1.73 1.59 -13.09
N TYR A 25 -2.94 1.78 -13.61
CA TYR A 25 -3.92 0.69 -13.71
C TYR A 25 -3.76 -0.09 -15.03
N PRO A 26 -3.81 -1.43 -15.02
CA PRO A 26 -3.70 -2.21 -16.25
C PRO A 26 -4.86 -1.91 -17.21
N MET A 27 -4.56 -1.88 -18.51
CA MET A 27 -5.56 -1.82 -19.58
C MET A 27 -5.78 -3.24 -20.10
N TYR A 28 -6.87 -3.87 -19.65
CA TYR A 28 -7.16 -5.26 -19.97
C TYR A 28 -7.47 -5.49 -21.44
N GLN A 29 -7.08 -6.66 -21.92
CA GLN A 29 -7.56 -7.23 -23.16
C GLN A 29 -9.10 -7.24 -23.17
N ARG A 30 -9.68 -6.71 -24.24
CA ARG A 30 -11.11 -6.71 -24.53
C ARG A 30 -11.29 -7.05 -26.00
N ASN A 31 -11.61 -8.31 -26.27
CA ASN A 31 -11.92 -8.77 -27.62
C ASN A 31 -13.34 -8.36 -28.00
N ARG A 32 -13.59 -8.18 -29.30
CA ARG A 32 -14.94 -8.02 -29.83
C ARG A 32 -15.69 -9.34 -29.64
N THR A 33 -16.70 -9.32 -28.79
CA THR A 33 -17.63 -10.42 -28.59
C THR A 33 -19.00 -10.02 -29.10
N GLU A 34 -19.90 -10.99 -29.25
CA GLU A 34 -21.31 -10.71 -29.51
C GLU A 34 -21.88 -9.80 -28.42
N SER A 35 -22.72 -8.85 -28.84
CA SER A 35 -23.44 -7.97 -27.94
C SER A 35 -24.74 -8.63 -27.47
N VAL A 36 -25.03 -8.51 -26.18
CA VAL A 36 -26.29 -8.96 -25.58
C VAL A 36 -27.20 -7.75 -25.41
N ARG A 37 -28.43 -7.86 -25.91
CA ARG A 37 -29.45 -6.82 -25.69
C ARG A 37 -30.00 -6.93 -24.27
N VAL A 38 -29.81 -5.90 -23.47
CA VAL A 38 -30.39 -5.78 -22.12
C VAL A 38 -31.24 -4.52 -22.09
N GLY A 39 -32.56 -4.71 -22.09
CA GLY A 39 -33.53 -3.63 -22.25
C GLY A 39 -33.45 -2.99 -23.64
N ARG A 40 -33.24 -1.67 -23.70
CA ARG A 40 -33.12 -0.89 -24.95
C ARG A 40 -31.67 -0.71 -25.45
N HIS A 41 -30.70 -1.27 -24.73
CA HIS A 41 -29.28 -1.06 -25.01
C HIS A 41 -28.61 -2.40 -25.33
N ASP A 42 -27.69 -2.36 -26.28
CA ASP A 42 -26.86 -3.50 -26.65
C ASP A 42 -25.53 -3.40 -25.88
N TRP A 43 -25.24 -4.41 -25.07
CA TRP A 43 -24.10 -4.46 -24.18
C TRP A 43 -23.09 -5.47 -24.69
N ASP A 44 -21.84 -5.05 -24.83
CA ASP A 44 -20.72 -5.93 -25.16
C ASP A 44 -19.70 -5.93 -24.02
N ASN A 45 -18.60 -6.66 -24.22
CA ASN A 45 -17.53 -6.78 -23.25
C ASN A 45 -16.84 -5.43 -22.92
N ARG A 46 -17.11 -4.32 -23.61
CA ARG A 46 -16.57 -3.00 -23.25
C ARG A 46 -17.18 -2.42 -21.98
N TRP A 47 -18.36 -2.91 -21.59
CA TRP A 47 -19.11 -2.45 -20.42
C TRP A 47 -18.90 -3.29 -19.17
N VAL A 48 -18.21 -4.43 -19.32
CA VAL A 48 -18.02 -5.40 -18.24
C VAL A 48 -16.79 -5.05 -17.41
N VAL A 49 -16.92 -5.15 -16.09
CA VAL A 49 -15.79 -5.05 -15.15
C VAL A 49 -15.02 -6.38 -15.22
N PRO A 50 -13.67 -6.36 -15.33
CA PRO A 50 -12.87 -7.58 -15.32
C PRO A 50 -13.16 -8.43 -14.09
N TYR A 51 -13.47 -9.71 -14.33
CA TYR A 51 -13.78 -10.69 -13.30
C TYR A 51 -13.15 -12.02 -13.66
N ASN A 52 -13.05 -12.91 -12.68
CA ASN A 52 -12.64 -14.29 -12.91
C ASN A 52 -13.87 -15.21 -12.85
N PRO A 53 -14.27 -15.85 -13.97
CA PRO A 53 -15.44 -16.73 -14.00
C PRO A 53 -15.34 -17.92 -13.05
N TRP A 54 -14.14 -18.49 -12.89
CA TRP A 54 -13.90 -19.63 -12.01
C TRP A 54 -14.11 -19.24 -10.54
N LEU A 55 -13.50 -18.13 -10.11
CA LEU A 55 -13.69 -17.60 -8.76
C LEU A 55 -15.16 -17.25 -8.50
N SER A 56 -15.78 -16.51 -9.43
CA SER A 56 -17.16 -16.05 -9.25
C SER A 56 -18.14 -17.21 -9.14
N LYS A 57 -17.92 -18.29 -9.90
CA LYS A 57 -18.74 -19.51 -9.85
C LYS A 57 -18.51 -20.31 -8.56
N ASN A 58 -17.27 -20.48 -8.14
CA ASN A 58 -16.95 -21.27 -6.94
C ASN A 58 -17.47 -20.64 -5.65
N PHE A 59 -17.42 -19.32 -5.55
CA PHE A 59 -17.86 -18.58 -4.35
C PHE A 59 -19.28 -18.03 -4.48
N ASN A 60 -19.96 -18.25 -5.61
CA ASN A 60 -21.27 -17.69 -5.93
C ASN A 60 -21.37 -16.18 -5.62
N ALA A 61 -20.31 -15.44 -5.95
CA ALA A 61 -20.16 -14.03 -5.59
C ALA A 61 -19.47 -13.26 -6.73
N PRO A 62 -19.80 -11.97 -6.93
CA PRO A 62 -19.11 -11.14 -7.91
C PRO A 62 -17.68 -10.83 -7.42
N ILE A 63 -16.69 -11.51 -7.99
CA ILE A 63 -15.27 -11.34 -7.62
C ILE A 63 -14.54 -10.56 -8.72
N ASN A 64 -14.15 -9.34 -8.38
CA ASN A 64 -13.28 -8.51 -9.21
C ASN A 64 -11.83 -8.98 -9.05
N VAL A 65 -11.13 -9.16 -10.17
CA VAL A 65 -9.71 -9.50 -10.18
C VAL A 65 -8.94 -8.39 -10.86
N GLU A 66 -7.95 -7.84 -10.15
CA GLU A 66 -7.10 -6.77 -10.68
C GLU A 66 -5.61 -7.11 -10.65
N VAL A 67 -4.92 -6.85 -11.76
CA VAL A 67 -3.47 -6.95 -11.87
C VAL A 67 -2.83 -5.69 -11.27
N CYS A 68 -2.10 -5.86 -10.16
CA CYS A 68 -1.44 -4.77 -9.46
C CYS A 68 0.03 -4.66 -9.85
N ALA A 69 0.31 -4.03 -11.00
CA ALA A 69 1.68 -3.90 -11.52
C ALA A 69 2.34 -2.53 -11.28
N SER A 70 1.66 -1.59 -10.61
CA SER A 70 2.17 -0.25 -10.34
C SER A 70 2.11 0.11 -8.86
N ILE A 71 2.96 1.05 -8.44
CA ILE A 71 2.92 1.65 -7.09
C ILE A 71 1.53 2.23 -6.79
N LYS A 72 0.85 2.80 -7.79
CA LYS A 72 -0.49 3.37 -7.62
C LYS A 72 -1.54 2.28 -7.34
N SER A 73 -1.47 1.14 -8.04
CA SER A 73 -2.32 -0.01 -7.78
C SER A 73 -2.06 -0.61 -6.40
N ILE A 74 -0.79 -0.73 -6.00
CA ILE A 74 -0.40 -1.21 -4.67
C ILE A 74 -0.92 -0.27 -3.58
N LYS A 75 -0.73 1.05 -3.74
CA LYS A 75 -1.30 2.06 -2.85
C LYS A 75 -2.82 1.96 -2.77
N TYR A 76 -3.48 1.67 -3.89
CA TYR A 76 -4.91 1.46 -3.93
C TYR A 76 -5.29 0.23 -3.10
N VAL A 77 -4.70 -0.95 -3.34
CA VAL A 77 -4.99 -2.16 -2.55
C VAL A 77 -4.75 -1.93 -1.07
N TYR A 78 -3.61 -1.38 -0.67
CA TYR A 78 -3.34 -1.07 0.73
C TYR A 78 -4.30 -0.05 1.30
N LYS A 79 -4.68 0.97 0.54
CA LYS A 79 -5.71 1.91 0.95
C LYS A 79 -7.04 1.21 1.24
N TYR A 80 -7.40 0.16 0.50
CA TYR A 80 -8.65 -0.58 0.71
C TYR A 80 -8.55 -1.65 1.80
N ALA A 81 -7.42 -2.38 1.87
CA ALA A 81 -7.13 -3.33 2.93
C ALA A 81 -7.06 -2.66 4.30
N TYR A 82 -6.48 -1.45 4.35
CA TYR A 82 -6.41 -0.61 5.55
C TYR A 82 -7.48 0.51 5.54
N LYS A 83 -8.45 0.49 4.62
CA LYS A 83 -9.65 1.34 4.74
C LYS A 83 -10.59 0.63 5.67
N GLY A 84 -10.46 0.96 6.94
CA GLY A 84 -11.33 0.44 7.98
C GLY A 84 -11.22 1.31 9.20
N HIS A 85 -12.16 1.10 10.12
CA HIS A 85 -12.19 1.71 11.44
C HIS A 85 -11.06 1.18 12.33
N ASP A 86 -9.81 1.12 11.83
CA ASP A 86 -8.66 0.78 12.66
C ASP A 86 -8.35 1.91 13.65
N ALA A 87 -8.96 3.09 13.46
CA ALA A 87 -8.96 4.19 14.41
C ALA A 87 -10.39 4.69 14.62
N ALA A 88 -10.80 4.74 15.89
CA ALA A 88 -12.00 5.42 16.35
C ALA A 88 -11.54 6.55 17.28
N SER A 89 -11.94 7.78 16.97
CA SER A 89 -11.74 8.90 17.87
C SER A 89 -12.99 9.07 18.72
N ILE A 90 -12.86 8.93 20.02
CA ILE A 90 -13.93 9.10 21.00
C ILE A 90 -13.75 10.49 21.61
N ARG A 91 -14.74 11.37 21.42
CA ARG A 91 -14.76 12.68 22.07
C ARG A 91 -15.47 12.57 23.41
N PHE A 92 -14.83 13.02 24.48
CA PHE A 92 -15.49 13.19 25.77
C PHE A 92 -16.12 14.59 25.83
N GLU A 93 -17.42 14.67 26.08
CA GLU A 93 -18.09 15.95 26.37
C GLU A 93 -18.08 16.17 27.89
N ASN A 94 -17.17 17.02 28.36
CA ASN A 94 -17.21 17.53 29.73
C ASN A 94 -17.96 18.88 29.73
N GLU A 95 -19.23 18.87 30.12
CA GLU A 95 -20.09 20.07 30.15
C GLU A 95 -19.69 21.09 31.25
N SER A 96 -18.75 20.75 32.14
CA SER A 96 -18.51 21.51 33.39
C SER A 96 -17.07 22.04 33.58
N ALA A 97 -16.20 21.99 32.58
CA ALA A 97 -14.83 22.52 32.68
C ALA A 97 -14.69 23.85 31.94
N LEU A 98 -14.39 24.93 32.67
CA LEU A 98 -14.02 26.25 32.09
C LEU A 98 -12.66 26.23 31.36
N ASP A 99 -11.90 25.14 31.53
CA ASP A 99 -10.59 24.90 30.93
C ASP A 99 -10.72 23.78 29.89
N HIS A 100 -11.03 24.17 28.65
CA HIS A 100 -11.20 23.25 27.53
C HIS A 100 -9.83 22.92 26.92
N ASP A 101 -9.21 21.84 27.38
CA ASP A 101 -8.07 21.24 26.68
C ASP A 101 -8.59 20.33 25.55
N GLU A 102 -8.46 20.80 24.31
CA GLU A 102 -8.86 20.04 23.13
C GLU A 102 -8.12 18.71 23.02
N ILE A 103 -6.87 18.60 23.47
CA ILE A 103 -6.05 17.38 23.34
C ILE A 103 -6.55 16.28 24.28
N LEU A 104 -6.93 16.65 25.51
CA LEU A 104 -7.49 15.70 26.49
C LEU A 104 -8.93 15.30 26.18
N SER A 105 -9.60 16.03 25.28
CA SER A 105 -11.00 15.78 24.93
C SER A 105 -11.20 14.65 23.93
N PHE A 106 -10.13 14.13 23.32
CA PHE A 106 -10.19 13.05 22.35
C PHE A 106 -9.37 11.83 22.80
N LEU A 107 -9.96 10.65 22.66
CA LEU A 107 -9.27 9.37 22.79
C LEU A 107 -9.26 8.69 21.43
N ASP A 108 -8.09 8.59 20.83
CA ASP A 108 -7.88 7.78 19.63
C ASP A 108 -7.64 6.32 20.04
N GLY A 109 -8.61 5.46 19.73
CA GLY A 109 -8.56 4.03 20.01
C GLY A 109 -8.47 3.21 18.73
N ARG A 110 -7.81 2.04 18.80
CA ARG A 110 -7.84 1.06 17.71
C ARG A 110 -9.09 0.19 17.81
N HIS A 111 -9.93 0.20 16.79
CA HIS A 111 -11.07 -0.72 16.72
C HIS A 111 -10.72 -1.96 15.89
N VAL A 112 -11.00 -3.14 16.44
CA VAL A 112 -10.76 -4.44 15.82
C VAL A 112 -12.10 -5.03 15.41
N SER A 113 -12.29 -5.28 14.11
CA SER A 113 -13.58 -5.78 13.60
C SER A 113 -13.85 -7.23 14.01
N ALA A 114 -15.13 -7.63 14.12
CA ALA A 114 -15.49 -9.00 14.50
C ALA A 114 -14.84 -10.11 13.65
N PRO A 115 -14.71 -9.97 12.31
CA PRO A 115 -13.97 -10.93 11.50
C PRO A 115 -12.47 -11.00 11.86
N GLU A 116 -11.83 -9.86 12.11
CA GLU A 116 -10.42 -9.80 12.50
C GLU A 116 -10.19 -10.43 13.88
N VAL A 117 -11.07 -10.17 14.86
CA VAL A 117 -11.04 -10.81 16.18
C VAL A 117 -11.10 -12.33 16.02
N MET A 118 -12.00 -12.83 15.18
CA MET A 118 -12.15 -14.27 14.99
C MET A 118 -10.93 -14.88 14.31
N TRP A 119 -10.31 -14.18 13.35
CA TRP A 119 -9.05 -14.58 12.74
C TRP A 119 -7.91 -14.68 13.77
N ARG A 120 -7.81 -13.69 14.67
CA ARG A 120 -6.83 -13.65 15.75
C ARG A 120 -7.07 -14.74 16.80
N LEU A 121 -8.31 -14.95 17.22
CA LEU A 121 -8.68 -15.99 18.20
C LEU A 121 -8.38 -17.40 17.69
N ASN A 122 -8.49 -17.62 16.38
CA ASN A 122 -8.13 -18.89 15.74
C ASN A 122 -6.65 -18.97 15.35
N GLU A 123 -5.82 -18.00 15.75
CA GLU A 123 -4.38 -17.94 15.46
C GLU A 123 -4.03 -18.06 13.97
N PHE A 124 -4.94 -17.63 13.09
CA PHE A 124 -4.67 -17.64 11.67
C PHE A 124 -3.69 -16.52 11.31
N ASN A 125 -2.75 -16.83 10.41
CA ASN A 125 -1.84 -15.83 9.87
C ASN A 125 -2.64 -14.72 9.18
N LEU A 126 -2.56 -13.50 9.73
CA LEU A 126 -3.21 -12.31 9.17
C LEU A 126 -2.53 -11.83 7.88
N SER A 127 -1.24 -12.08 7.77
CA SER A 127 -0.46 -11.75 6.58
C SER A 127 0.72 -12.70 6.48
N GLU A 128 0.98 -13.18 5.28
CA GLU A 128 2.19 -13.91 4.95
C GLU A 128 3.02 -13.05 3.99
N LYS A 129 4.32 -12.94 4.25
CA LYS A 129 5.26 -12.29 3.36
C LYS A 129 6.24 -13.34 2.89
N SER A 130 6.25 -13.60 1.59
CA SER A 130 7.21 -14.55 1.00
C SER A 130 8.64 -14.03 1.06
N HIS A 131 8.84 -12.71 1.11
CA HIS A 131 10.15 -12.07 1.11
C HIS A 131 10.18 -10.88 2.06
N THR A 132 11.33 -10.66 2.69
CA THR A 132 11.60 -9.47 3.49
C THR A 132 12.02 -8.34 2.55
N VAL A 133 11.28 -7.24 2.58
CA VAL A 133 11.65 -6.02 1.85
C VAL A 133 12.37 -5.09 2.82
N VAL A 134 13.67 -4.91 2.63
CA VAL A 134 14.49 -3.96 3.39
C VAL A 134 14.63 -2.68 2.58
N ARG A 135 14.38 -1.52 3.20
CA ARG A 135 14.60 -0.23 2.56
C ARG A 135 16.02 0.24 2.86
N LEU A 136 16.86 0.25 1.83
CA LEU A 136 18.19 0.82 1.93
C LEU A 136 18.12 2.34 2.07
N ALA A 137 18.92 2.89 2.99
CA ALA A 137 19.05 4.33 3.17
C ALA A 137 19.75 4.95 1.96
N VAL A 138 19.23 6.07 1.45
CA VAL A 138 19.83 6.87 0.38
C VAL A 138 19.59 8.33 0.72
N TYR A 139 20.67 9.10 0.87
CA TYR A 139 20.65 10.53 1.17
C TYR A 139 21.97 11.18 0.74
N LEU A 140 21.95 12.49 0.54
CA LEU A 140 23.15 13.29 0.25
C LEU A 140 23.93 13.59 1.54
N PRO A 141 25.21 14.03 1.45
CA PRO A 141 25.94 14.53 2.61
C PRO A 141 25.11 15.53 3.42
N ASP A 142 25.10 15.37 4.74
CA ASP A 142 24.36 16.19 5.71
C ASP A 142 22.82 16.20 5.54
N GLN A 143 22.25 15.30 4.74
CA GLN A 143 20.80 15.14 4.55
C GLN A 143 20.24 13.85 5.18
N GLN A 144 20.92 13.34 6.21
CA GLN A 144 20.41 12.20 6.97
C GLN A 144 19.24 12.64 7.85
N ALA A 145 18.04 12.12 7.56
CA ALA A 145 16.86 12.39 8.37
C ALA A 145 17.01 11.76 9.76
N ILE A 146 16.79 12.56 10.80
CA ILE A 146 16.81 12.15 12.20
C ILE A 146 15.39 12.21 12.74
N VAL A 147 14.92 11.12 13.35
CA VAL A 147 13.61 11.06 14.00
C VAL A 147 13.83 10.99 15.50
N TYR A 148 13.28 11.94 16.24
CA TYR A 148 13.34 12.04 17.70
C TYR A 148 11.97 12.42 18.26
N GLN A 149 11.77 12.18 19.56
CA GLN A 149 10.59 12.67 20.27
C GLN A 149 10.82 14.11 20.72
N ASP A 150 9.74 14.88 20.84
CA ASP A 150 9.81 16.25 21.32
C ASP A 150 10.52 16.33 22.68
N GLY A 151 11.46 17.26 22.83
CA GLY A 151 12.35 17.36 23.99
C GLY A 151 13.55 16.39 24.02
N GLN A 152 13.72 15.50 23.04
CA GLN A 152 14.87 14.56 22.94
C GLN A 152 15.81 14.87 21.75
N GLU A 153 15.90 16.13 21.36
CA GLU A 153 16.65 16.59 20.18
C GLU A 153 18.15 16.23 20.27
N GLU A 154 18.79 16.53 21.40
CA GLU A 154 20.21 16.25 21.59
C GLU A 154 20.50 14.73 21.62
N GLU A 155 19.63 13.95 22.26
CA GLU A 155 19.77 12.50 22.31
C GLU A 155 19.57 11.87 20.93
N GLY A 156 18.62 12.38 20.15
CA GLY A 156 18.40 12.00 18.75
C GLY A 156 19.63 12.23 17.88
N SER A 157 20.27 13.40 18.05
CA SER A 157 21.50 13.76 17.35
C SER A 157 22.68 12.87 17.77
N ALA A 158 22.84 12.61 19.07
CA ALA A 158 23.88 11.72 19.60
C ALA A 158 23.72 10.28 19.09
N ARG A 159 22.48 9.77 19.02
CA ARG A 159 22.20 8.43 18.47
C ARG A 159 22.65 8.29 17.02
N VAL A 160 22.49 9.33 16.20
CA VAL A 160 22.94 9.32 14.81
C VAL A 160 24.47 9.30 14.70
N ALA A 161 25.18 10.00 15.59
CA ALA A 161 26.63 9.94 15.64
C ALA A 161 27.16 8.53 15.97
N THR A 162 26.41 7.75 16.76
CA THR A 162 26.81 6.38 17.16
C THR A 162 26.30 5.29 16.23
N ARG A 163 25.19 5.50 15.51
CA ARG A 163 24.50 4.44 14.75
C ARG A 163 24.81 4.56 13.26
N GLN A 164 25.35 3.49 12.70
CA GLN A 164 25.52 3.38 11.25
C GLN A 164 24.19 3.13 10.54
N THR A 165 23.96 3.83 9.43
CA THR A 165 22.91 3.49 8.46
C THR A 165 23.44 2.43 7.50
N THR A 166 22.56 1.78 6.74
CA THR A 166 22.98 0.85 5.68
C THR A 166 23.91 1.52 4.66
N LEU A 167 23.75 2.83 4.43
CA LEU A 167 24.58 3.59 3.49
C LEU A 167 25.97 3.87 4.05
N THR A 168 26.07 4.32 5.30
CA THR A 168 27.37 4.57 5.93
C THR A 168 28.13 3.29 6.21
N ALA A 169 27.43 2.20 6.57
CA ALA A 169 28.03 0.89 6.72
C ALA A 169 28.57 0.39 5.38
N TRP A 170 27.85 0.59 4.28
CA TRP A 170 28.36 0.29 2.93
C TRP A 170 29.59 1.12 2.57
N PHE A 171 29.62 2.43 2.86
CA PHE A 171 30.81 3.24 2.62
C PHE A 171 32.01 2.77 3.44
N GLU A 172 31.80 2.41 4.70
CA GLU A 172 32.87 1.90 5.56
C GLU A 172 33.37 0.54 5.10
N MET A 173 32.47 -0.34 4.67
CA MET A 173 32.83 -1.64 4.11
C MET A 173 33.66 -1.49 2.84
N ASN A 174 33.29 -0.58 1.92
CA ASN A 174 34.09 -0.31 0.73
C ASN A 174 35.47 0.26 1.02
N LYS A 175 35.73 0.83 2.21
CA LYS A 175 37.11 1.23 2.56
C LYS A 175 37.97 0.04 2.95
N ASN A 176 37.36 -0.96 3.58
CA ASN A 176 38.08 -2.02 4.30
C ASN A 176 38.10 -3.35 3.55
N ASP A 177 37.12 -3.63 2.70
CA ASP A 177 36.99 -4.87 1.94
C ASP A 177 37.01 -4.61 0.43
N GLN A 178 38.04 -5.13 -0.24
CA GLN A 178 38.21 -5.02 -1.69
C GLN A 178 37.17 -5.82 -2.46
N ASP A 179 36.67 -6.93 -1.89
CA ASP A 179 35.68 -7.78 -2.56
C ASP A 179 34.33 -7.07 -2.68
N SER A 180 34.03 -6.18 -1.72
CA SER A 180 32.80 -5.38 -1.71
C SER A 180 32.67 -4.44 -2.93
N HIS A 181 33.78 -4.07 -3.57
CA HIS A 181 33.79 -3.19 -4.75
C HIS A 181 33.13 -3.84 -5.98
N ASN A 182 33.00 -5.16 -5.98
CA ASN A 182 32.38 -5.91 -7.07
C ASN A 182 30.84 -5.89 -7.01
N TYR A 183 30.26 -5.38 -5.93
CA TYR A 183 28.83 -5.43 -5.68
C TYR A 183 28.20 -4.03 -5.64
N LEU A 184 27.05 -3.87 -6.29
CA LEU A 184 26.27 -2.66 -6.18
C LEU A 184 25.64 -2.57 -4.79
N TYR A 185 25.38 -1.36 -4.30
CA TYR A 185 24.75 -1.14 -3.00
C TYR A 185 23.45 -1.94 -2.78
N THR A 186 22.66 -2.15 -3.84
CA THR A 186 21.44 -2.97 -3.81
C THR A 186 21.68 -4.46 -3.59
N ASP A 187 22.86 -4.93 -3.96
CA ASP A 187 23.19 -6.36 -4.00
C ASP A 187 23.91 -6.78 -2.72
N ILE A 188 24.58 -5.84 -2.05
CA ILE A 188 25.34 -6.07 -0.81
C ILE A 188 24.57 -6.87 0.25
N PRO A 189 23.28 -6.60 0.55
CA PRO A 189 22.54 -7.37 1.55
C PRO A 189 22.38 -8.87 1.24
N HIS A 190 22.64 -9.30 -0.01
CA HIS A 190 22.61 -10.71 -0.39
C HIS A 190 23.91 -11.45 -0.04
N TYR A 191 25.01 -10.71 0.13
CA TYR A 191 26.35 -11.26 0.35
C TYR A 191 26.91 -10.92 1.74
N TYR A 192 26.45 -9.81 2.32
CA TYR A 192 26.90 -9.29 3.58
C TYR A 192 25.71 -9.08 4.52
N ILE A 193 25.90 -9.46 5.78
CA ILE A 193 24.92 -9.24 6.85
C ILE A 193 25.43 -8.03 7.66
N PHE A 194 24.55 -7.06 7.88
CA PHE A 194 24.82 -5.83 8.66
C PHE A 194 24.40 -5.98 10.11
#